data_AF-A0A6C0JZL4-F1
#
_entry.id   AF-A0A6C0JZL4-F1
#
_cell.length_a   1.000
_cell.length_b   1.000
_cell.length_c   1.000
_cell.angle_alpha   90.00
_cell.angle_beta   90.00
_cell.angle_gamma   90.00
#
_symmetry.space_group_name_H-M   'P 1'
#
loop_
_entity.id
_entity.type
_entity.pdbx_description
1 polymer ?
#
loop_
_entity_poly.entity_id
_entity_poly.type
_entity_poly.pdbx_seq_one_letter_code
_entity_poly.pdbx_strand_id
1 'polypeptide(L)'
;MATYKINSDFPFHALKLNPPYLHNERYLFKLHVNHAPVYVQFPIAFSRQGIRIIKQKHFLDLKYDTTSMTTIQPWIDLLQSRCIELIHEQNINFFSKELSRTDFMRLMTPIARPCNDDHNLIRVSLDITHNGDLSCIIYDEHKNIIQDYRTITSEHSFIPLLLIEGVTITPTSFTINIKVIQMMVYEPISKDIVFLIDTNDPTLPNSIDTEETFSGSEDVYEEKDDQNILNDISLHISDPNVLVLKKATDVYYERYKEALLNARKLKKDAMDAHLNALQIKTSYDLEDIEVPYDEH
;
A
#
# COMPACT_ATOMS: atom_id res chain seq x y z
N MET A 1 20.69 1.00 5.72
CA MET A 1 20.08 -0.29 5.35
C MET A 1 19.41 -0.09 4.00
N ALA A 2 19.85 -0.80 2.96
CA ALA A 2 19.25 -0.63 1.64
C ALA A 2 17.91 -1.37 1.59
N THR A 3 16.85 -0.67 1.19
CA THR A 3 15.52 -1.23 0.97
C THR A 3 15.20 -1.15 -0.51
N TYR A 4 14.78 -2.26 -1.09
CA TYR A 4 14.40 -2.35 -2.49
C TYR A 4 12.88 -2.27 -2.66
N LYS A 5 12.43 -2.04 -3.90
CA LYS A 5 11.01 -2.07 -4.28
C LYS A 5 10.77 -3.20 -5.30
N ILE A 6 9.50 -3.57 -5.47
CA ILE A 6 9.09 -4.45 -6.58
C ILE A 6 9.02 -3.61 -7.85
N ASN A 7 10.14 -3.49 -8.54
CA ASN A 7 10.23 -2.86 -9.85
C ASN A 7 11.42 -3.44 -10.63
N SER A 8 11.65 -2.92 -11.83
CA SER A 8 12.77 -3.30 -12.70
C SER A 8 14.16 -2.98 -12.14
N ASP A 9 14.25 -2.08 -11.16
CA ASP A 9 15.53 -1.64 -10.58
C ASP A 9 16.06 -2.62 -9.52
N PHE A 10 15.24 -3.61 -9.12
CA PHE A 10 15.67 -4.63 -8.19
C PHE A 10 16.88 -5.40 -8.75
N PRO A 11 18.03 -5.46 -8.02
CA PRO A 11 19.28 -5.95 -8.58
C PRO A 11 19.38 -7.48 -8.55
N PHE A 12 18.53 -8.17 -9.33
CA PHE A 12 18.50 -9.65 -9.39
C PHE A 12 19.87 -10.26 -9.68
N HIS A 13 20.65 -9.65 -10.57
CA HIS A 13 21.99 -10.13 -10.93
C HIS A 13 22.99 -10.06 -9.77
N ALA A 14 22.76 -9.18 -8.79
CA ALA A 14 23.65 -9.00 -7.63
C ALA A 14 23.30 -9.94 -6.47
N LEU A 15 22.19 -10.69 -6.58
CA LEU A 15 21.81 -11.70 -5.62
C LEU A 15 22.87 -12.81 -5.54
N LYS A 16 23.17 -13.22 -4.32
CA LYS A 16 24.06 -14.33 -4.01
C LYS A 16 23.48 -15.17 -2.88
N LEU A 17 23.80 -16.46 -2.90
CA LEU A 17 23.50 -17.38 -1.81
C LEU A 17 24.79 -17.69 -1.06
N ASN A 18 24.73 -17.67 0.27
CA ASN A 18 25.79 -18.24 1.10
C ASN A 18 25.89 -19.77 0.89
N PRO A 19 27.01 -20.39 1.28
CA PRO A 19 27.09 -21.85 1.37
C PRO A 19 25.94 -22.40 2.23
N PRO A 20 25.38 -23.58 1.89
CA PRO A 20 24.28 -24.13 2.65
C PRO A 20 24.72 -24.55 4.05
N TYR A 21 23.77 -24.57 4.96
CA TYR A 21 23.89 -25.36 6.19
C TYR A 21 22.76 -26.40 6.25
N LEU A 22 23.10 -27.59 6.74
CA LEU A 22 22.16 -28.68 6.93
C LEU A 22 21.51 -28.56 8.30
N HIS A 23 20.18 -28.55 8.35
CA HIS A 23 19.44 -28.55 9.61
C HIS A 23 18.16 -29.38 9.46
N ASN A 24 17.99 -30.41 10.30
CA ASN A 24 16.85 -31.32 10.28
C ASN A 24 16.55 -31.87 8.87
N GLU A 25 17.58 -32.36 8.16
CA GLU A 25 17.49 -32.92 6.79
C GLU A 25 17.04 -31.90 5.72
N ARG A 26 17.20 -30.61 5.99
CA ARG A 26 16.90 -29.52 5.06
C ARG A 26 18.17 -28.74 4.78
N TYR A 27 18.39 -28.39 3.52
CA TYR A 27 19.45 -27.46 3.15
C TYR A 27 18.89 -26.05 3.18
N LEU A 28 19.53 -25.18 3.96
CA LEU A 28 19.14 -23.79 4.09
C LEU A 28 20.22 -22.90 3.52
N PHE A 29 19.81 -21.99 2.65
CA PHE A 29 20.64 -20.97 2.04
C PHE A 29 20.15 -19.61 2.46
N LYS A 30 21.09 -18.72 2.81
CA LYS A 30 20.78 -17.31 3.05
C LYS A 30 21.06 -16.49 1.80
N LEU A 31 20.10 -15.66 1.42
CA LEU A 31 20.18 -14.76 0.28
C LEU A 31 20.69 -13.38 0.74
N HIS A 32 21.57 -12.78 -0.06
CA HIS A 32 22.11 -11.46 0.23
C HIS A 32 22.48 -10.71 -1.04
N VAL A 33 22.59 -9.39 -0.94
CA VAL A 33 23.23 -8.51 -1.93
C VAL A 33 24.38 -7.81 -1.24
N ASN A 34 25.60 -7.94 -1.76
CA ASN A 34 26.80 -7.30 -1.18
C ASN A 34 26.95 -7.57 0.34
N HIS A 35 26.77 -8.82 0.76
CA HIS A 35 26.76 -9.27 2.17
C HIS A 35 25.69 -8.64 3.08
N ALA A 36 24.75 -7.87 2.53
CA ALA A 36 23.62 -7.31 3.26
C ALA A 36 22.34 -8.12 3.01
N PRO A 37 21.42 -8.22 4.01
CA PRO A 37 20.13 -8.87 3.82
C PRO A 37 19.26 -8.14 2.79
N VAL A 38 18.34 -8.88 2.17
CA VAL A 38 17.51 -8.40 1.07
C VAL A 38 16.15 -7.96 1.59
N TYR A 39 16.02 -6.67 1.88
CA TYR A 39 14.75 -6.06 2.31
C TYR A 39 14.00 -5.49 1.11
N VAL A 40 12.74 -5.89 0.92
CA VAL A 40 11.90 -5.48 -0.20
C VAL A 40 10.58 -4.95 0.35
N GLN A 41 10.28 -3.69 0.04
CA GLN A 41 8.99 -3.11 0.31
C GLN A 41 8.02 -3.55 -0.79
N PHE A 42 7.00 -4.31 -0.38
CA PHE A 42 5.91 -4.71 -1.26
C PHE A 42 4.84 -3.60 -1.31
N PRO A 43 4.00 -3.58 -2.36
CA PRO A 43 2.89 -2.63 -2.44
C PRO A 43 1.85 -2.90 -1.35
N ILE A 44 0.83 -2.05 -1.32
CA ILE A 44 -0.29 -2.18 -0.38
C ILE A 44 -0.93 -3.57 -0.55
N ALA A 45 -1.11 -4.26 0.56
CA ALA A 45 -1.75 -5.57 0.65
C ALA A 45 -2.95 -5.51 1.59
N PHE A 46 -3.90 -6.43 1.42
CA PHE A 46 -4.97 -6.66 2.38
C PHE A 46 -4.70 -7.94 3.18
N SER A 47 -5.27 -8.08 4.37
CA SER A 47 -5.23 -9.36 5.08
C SER A 47 -6.50 -10.15 4.84
N ARG A 48 -6.38 -11.47 4.79
CA ARG A 48 -7.56 -12.35 4.72
C ARG A 48 -8.15 -12.63 6.10
N GLN A 49 -7.30 -12.82 7.12
CA GLN A 49 -7.68 -13.36 8.44
C GLN A 49 -6.78 -12.85 9.57
N GLY A 50 -6.12 -11.71 9.39
CA GLY A 50 -5.08 -11.25 10.29
C GLY A 50 -3.88 -12.20 10.34
N ILE A 51 -3.17 -12.21 11.47
CA ILE A 51 -2.04 -13.11 11.74
C ILE A 51 -2.55 -14.46 12.24
N ARG A 52 -2.11 -15.54 11.60
CA ARG A 52 -2.51 -16.91 11.89
C ARG A 52 -1.39 -17.70 12.55
N ILE A 53 -1.75 -18.47 13.57
CA ILE A 53 -0.83 -19.37 14.27
C ILE A 53 -1.08 -20.80 13.81
N ILE A 54 -0.07 -21.46 13.26
CA ILE A 54 -0.14 -22.85 12.80
C ILE A 54 1.10 -23.58 13.32
N LYS A 55 0.90 -24.61 14.16
CA LYS A 55 2.00 -25.40 14.76
C LYS A 55 3.10 -24.52 15.38
N GLN A 56 2.69 -23.55 16.21
CA GLN A 56 3.56 -22.56 16.87
C GLN A 56 4.29 -21.57 15.94
N LYS A 57 4.03 -21.59 14.63
CA LYS A 57 4.57 -20.60 13.68
C LYS A 57 3.50 -19.57 13.32
N HIS A 58 3.93 -18.31 13.23
CA HIS A 58 3.05 -17.19 12.88
C HIS A 58 3.17 -16.88 11.40
N PHE A 59 2.03 -16.68 10.75
CA PHE A 59 1.93 -16.39 9.33
C PHE A 59 0.94 -15.27 9.08
N LEU A 60 1.22 -14.46 8.07
CA LEU A 60 0.29 -13.47 7.51
C LEU A 60 0.10 -13.79 6.03
N ASP A 61 -1.15 -13.86 5.58
CA ASP A 61 -1.47 -14.00 4.16
C ASP A 61 -1.74 -12.61 3.59
N LEU A 62 -0.78 -12.09 2.80
CA LEU A 62 -0.89 -10.82 2.08
C LEU A 62 -1.72 -11.03 0.82
N LYS A 63 -2.86 -10.38 0.72
CA LYS A 63 -3.81 -10.47 -0.39
C LYS A 63 -3.58 -9.31 -1.36
N TYR A 64 -3.44 -9.65 -2.64
CA TYR A 64 -3.25 -8.71 -3.74
C TYR A 64 -4.30 -8.96 -4.81
N ASP A 65 -4.83 -7.88 -5.38
CA ASP A 65 -5.74 -7.92 -6.53
C ASP A 65 -5.00 -8.19 -7.84
N THR A 66 -5.75 -8.49 -8.90
CA THR A 66 -5.21 -8.71 -10.25
C THR A 66 -4.32 -7.57 -10.72
N THR A 67 -4.71 -6.32 -10.45
CA THR A 67 -3.94 -5.12 -10.82
C THR A 67 -2.56 -5.11 -10.18
N SER A 68 -2.46 -5.29 -8.86
CA SER A 68 -1.18 -5.35 -8.15
C SER A 68 -0.34 -6.54 -8.62
N MET A 69 -0.99 -7.66 -8.92
CA MET A 69 -0.31 -8.86 -9.40
C MET A 69 0.36 -8.70 -10.77
N THR A 70 -0.08 -7.76 -11.63
CA THR A 70 0.60 -7.46 -12.91
C THR A 70 2.05 -7.05 -12.73
N THR A 71 2.39 -6.42 -11.58
CA THR A 71 3.76 -6.01 -11.25
C THR A 71 4.47 -7.03 -10.35
N ILE A 72 3.73 -7.64 -9.42
CA ILE A 72 4.30 -8.59 -8.45
C ILE A 72 4.68 -9.92 -9.11
N GLN A 73 3.85 -10.45 -10.01
CA GLN A 73 4.07 -11.78 -10.60
C GLN A 73 5.37 -11.84 -11.42
N PRO A 74 5.65 -10.91 -12.36
CA PRO A 74 6.92 -10.93 -13.10
C PRO A 74 8.14 -10.82 -12.18
N TRP A 75 8.05 -10.05 -11.09
CA TRP A 75 9.12 -9.94 -10.11
C TRP A 75 9.35 -11.24 -9.35
N ILE A 76 8.28 -11.95 -8.97
CA ILE A 76 8.35 -13.29 -8.36
C ILE A 76 9.00 -14.29 -9.31
N ASP A 77 8.62 -14.29 -10.59
CA ASP A 77 9.14 -15.22 -11.59
C ASP A 77 10.65 -15.02 -11.81
N LEU A 78 11.09 -13.75 -11.84
CA LEU A 78 12.51 -13.39 -11.90
C LEU A 78 13.27 -13.82 -10.64
N LEU A 79 12.70 -13.61 -9.45
CA LEU A 79 13.30 -14.05 -8.20
C LEU A 79 13.47 -15.58 -8.17
N GLN A 80 12.42 -16.33 -8.54
CA GLN A 80 12.44 -17.78 -8.57
C GLN A 80 13.47 -18.31 -9.55
N SER A 81 13.47 -17.77 -10.77
CA SER A 81 14.42 -18.14 -11.82
C SER A 81 15.86 -17.89 -11.36
N ARG A 82 16.14 -16.71 -10.77
CA ARG A 82 17.47 -16.38 -10.25
C ARG A 82 17.90 -17.26 -9.08
N CYS A 83 16.99 -17.62 -8.18
CA CYS A 83 17.30 -18.54 -7.08
C CYS A 83 17.68 -19.93 -7.60
N ILE A 84 16.99 -20.43 -8.62
CA ILE A 84 17.31 -21.74 -9.24
C ILE A 84 18.68 -21.68 -9.92
N GLU A 85 18.98 -20.61 -10.65
CA GLU A 85 20.30 -20.41 -11.26
C GLU A 85 21.41 -20.44 -10.21
N LEU A 86 21.28 -19.66 -9.14
CA LEU A 86 22.26 -19.60 -8.05
C LEU A 86 22.50 -20.97 -7.40
N ILE A 87 21.45 -21.77 -7.25
CA ILE A 87 21.56 -23.13 -6.70
C ILE A 87 22.31 -24.06 -7.65
N HIS A 88 22.05 -23.96 -8.96
CA HIS A 88 22.79 -24.71 -9.97
C HIS A 88 24.27 -24.31 -10.04
N GLU A 89 24.58 -23.02 -9.93
CA GLU A 89 25.95 -22.49 -9.95
C GLU A 89 26.80 -23.06 -8.81
N GLN A 90 26.21 -23.32 -7.63
CA GLN A 90 26.95 -23.90 -6.51
C GLN A 90 27.29 -25.39 -6.71
N ASN A 91 26.63 -26.08 -7.65
CA ASN A 91 26.90 -27.48 -8.00
C ASN A 91 26.98 -28.43 -6.78
N ILE A 92 26.05 -28.27 -5.84
CA ILE A 92 25.99 -29.09 -4.62
C ILE A 92 25.13 -30.33 -4.88
N ASN A 93 25.65 -31.49 -4.51
CA ASN A 93 24.86 -32.71 -4.41
C ASN A 93 24.00 -32.65 -3.14
N PHE A 94 22.79 -32.09 -3.29
CA PHE A 94 21.80 -32.02 -2.21
C PHE A 94 21.40 -33.40 -1.71
N PHE A 95 21.20 -34.30 -2.64
CA PHE A 95 20.73 -35.65 -2.38
C PHE A 95 21.58 -36.62 -3.20
N SER A 96 21.40 -37.91 -2.98
CA SER A 96 22.10 -38.97 -3.72
C SER A 96 21.86 -38.97 -5.24
N LYS A 97 21.05 -38.03 -5.75
CA LYS A 97 20.72 -37.79 -7.16
C LYS A 97 20.93 -36.31 -7.50
N GLU A 98 21.56 -36.04 -8.64
CA GLU A 98 21.63 -34.70 -9.22
C GLU A 98 20.23 -34.22 -9.64
N LEU A 99 19.89 -32.99 -9.26
CA LEU A 99 18.62 -32.34 -9.62
C LEU A 99 18.85 -31.35 -10.77
N SER A 100 18.04 -31.46 -11.82
CA SER A 100 18.07 -30.52 -12.95
C SER A 100 17.27 -29.24 -12.67
N ARG A 101 17.41 -28.21 -13.53
CA ARG A 101 16.60 -26.98 -13.44
C ARG A 101 15.11 -27.29 -13.48
N THR A 102 14.72 -28.21 -14.35
CA THR A 102 13.33 -28.67 -14.48
C THR A 102 12.84 -29.36 -13.20
N ASP A 103 13.70 -30.11 -12.52
CA ASP A 103 13.33 -30.74 -11.24
C ASP A 103 13.09 -29.68 -10.17
N PHE A 104 13.95 -28.67 -10.05
CA PHE A 104 13.73 -27.57 -9.11
C PHE A 104 12.47 -26.76 -9.43
N MET A 105 12.17 -26.52 -10.71
CA MET A 105 10.92 -25.88 -11.13
C MET A 105 9.69 -26.69 -10.67
N ARG A 106 9.75 -28.02 -10.74
CA ARG A 106 8.67 -28.91 -10.25
C ARG A 106 8.57 -28.94 -8.73
N LEU A 107 9.70 -28.85 -8.03
CA LEU A 107 9.73 -28.80 -6.56
C LEU A 107 9.38 -27.40 -6.00
N MET A 108 9.36 -26.37 -6.85
CA MET A 108 9.12 -24.99 -6.44
C MET A 108 7.77 -24.86 -5.76
N THR A 109 7.80 -24.42 -4.51
CA THR A 109 6.60 -24.00 -3.80
C THR A 109 6.20 -22.61 -4.32
N PRO A 110 4.99 -22.43 -4.87
CA PRO A 110 4.58 -21.13 -5.42
C PRO A 110 4.51 -20.07 -4.32
N ILE A 111 5.13 -18.90 -4.57
CA ILE A 111 5.13 -17.76 -3.64
C ILE A 111 3.73 -17.13 -3.59
N ALA A 112 3.17 -16.83 -4.77
CA ALA A 112 1.79 -16.35 -4.93
C ALA A 112 0.87 -17.53 -5.27
N ARG A 113 -0.29 -17.60 -4.63
CA ARG A 113 -1.30 -18.64 -4.86
C ARG A 113 -2.67 -18.00 -5.09
N PRO A 114 -3.43 -18.42 -6.10
CA PRO A 114 -4.78 -17.91 -6.31
C PRO A 114 -5.67 -18.28 -5.13
N CYS A 115 -6.50 -17.34 -4.68
CA CYS A 115 -7.51 -17.56 -3.63
C CYS A 115 -8.93 -17.53 -4.18
N ASN A 116 -9.17 -16.67 -5.16
CA ASN A 116 -10.39 -16.55 -5.95
C ASN A 116 -10.01 -15.92 -7.31
N ASP A 117 -11.00 -15.63 -8.15
CA ASP A 117 -10.76 -15.18 -9.53
C ASP A 117 -9.97 -13.86 -9.60
N ASP A 118 -10.13 -12.98 -8.62
CA ASP A 118 -9.55 -11.62 -8.65
C ASP A 118 -8.36 -11.40 -7.70
N HIS A 119 -8.02 -12.38 -6.85
CA HIS A 119 -7.00 -12.18 -5.81
C HIS A 119 -6.04 -13.35 -5.65
N ASN A 120 -4.78 -12.98 -5.39
CA ASN A 120 -3.71 -13.89 -5.02
C ASN A 120 -3.26 -13.65 -3.57
N LEU A 121 -2.77 -14.71 -2.93
CA LEU A 121 -2.22 -14.68 -1.58
C LEU A 121 -0.73 -14.98 -1.62
N ILE A 122 0.05 -14.14 -0.93
CA ILE A 122 1.45 -14.38 -0.61
C ILE A 122 1.55 -14.60 0.89
N ARG A 123 1.93 -15.82 1.29
CA ARG A 123 2.11 -16.18 2.69
C ARG A 123 3.50 -15.79 3.16
N VAL A 124 3.57 -15.00 4.22
CA VAL A 124 4.83 -14.57 4.85
C VAL A 124 4.87 -15.03 6.30
N SER A 125 6.05 -15.41 6.79
CA SER A 125 6.23 -15.81 8.19
C SER A 125 6.57 -14.62 9.08
N LEU A 126 6.20 -14.72 10.35
CA LEU A 126 6.58 -13.79 11.40
C LEU A 126 7.33 -14.55 12.48
N ASP A 127 8.49 -14.03 12.84
CA ASP A 127 9.30 -14.60 13.92
C ASP A 127 8.81 -14.05 15.26
N ILE A 128 8.92 -14.87 16.30
CA ILE A 128 8.59 -14.51 17.68
C ILE A 128 9.89 -14.32 18.45
N THR A 129 9.95 -13.31 19.30
CA THR A 129 11.02 -13.10 20.26
C THR A 129 10.96 -14.14 21.40
N HIS A 130 12.02 -14.20 22.21
CA HIS A 130 12.06 -15.06 23.41
C HIS A 130 10.92 -14.79 24.40
N ASN A 131 10.34 -13.58 24.39
CA ASN A 131 9.26 -13.17 25.29
C ASN A 131 7.86 -13.53 24.77
N GLY A 132 7.75 -14.10 23.56
CA GLY A 132 6.44 -14.43 22.97
C GLY A 132 5.85 -13.33 22.08
N ASP A 133 6.48 -12.16 22.02
CA ASP A 133 6.07 -11.04 21.16
C ASP A 133 6.58 -11.20 19.73
N LEU A 134 5.90 -10.61 18.76
CA LEU A 134 6.39 -10.58 17.38
C LEU A 134 7.71 -9.80 17.28
N SER A 135 8.63 -10.34 16.48
CA SER A 135 9.91 -9.68 16.18
C SER A 135 9.76 -8.53 15.18
N CYS A 136 8.67 -8.52 14.42
CA CYS A 136 8.41 -7.46 13.44
C CYS A 136 7.77 -6.22 14.10
N ILE A 137 8.13 -5.04 13.61
CA ILE A 137 7.55 -3.78 14.09
C ILE A 137 6.26 -3.50 13.31
N ILE A 138 5.18 -3.27 14.04
CA ILE A 138 3.86 -2.97 13.49
C ILE A 138 3.48 -1.58 13.97
N TYR A 139 3.08 -0.69 13.06
CA TYR A 139 2.70 0.68 13.39
C TYR A 139 1.49 1.14 12.58
N ASP A 140 0.74 2.09 13.13
CA ASP A 140 -0.39 2.73 12.46
C ASP A 140 0.07 3.87 11.52
N GLU A 141 -0.87 4.52 10.83
CA GLU A 141 -0.61 5.70 9.99
C GLU A 141 0.02 6.89 10.74
N HIS A 142 -0.16 6.95 12.06
CA HIS A 142 0.39 7.97 12.95
C HIS A 142 1.75 7.60 13.54
N LYS A 143 2.32 6.45 13.12
CA LYS A 143 3.60 5.89 13.60
C LYS A 143 3.56 5.40 15.05
N ASN A 144 2.39 5.20 15.63
CA ASN A 144 2.27 4.55 16.93
C ASN A 144 2.50 3.05 16.77
N ILE A 145 3.26 2.44 17.68
CA ILE A 145 3.55 1.01 17.64
C ILE A 145 2.33 0.24 18.16
N ILE A 146 1.85 -0.71 17.35
CA ILE A 146 0.79 -1.66 17.73
C ILE A 146 1.46 -2.85 18.43
N GLN A 147 1.32 -2.94 19.75
CA GLN A 147 1.91 -4.01 20.56
C GLN A 147 1.11 -5.32 20.44
N ASP A 148 -0.22 -5.23 20.53
CA ASP A 148 -1.09 -6.41 20.41
C ASP A 148 -1.46 -6.66 18.95
N TYR A 149 -0.69 -7.52 18.30
CA TYR A 149 -0.90 -7.90 16.91
C TYR A 149 -2.22 -8.65 16.65
N ARG A 150 -2.94 -9.10 17.70
CA ARG A 150 -4.25 -9.75 17.56
C ARG A 150 -5.35 -8.77 17.17
N THR A 151 -5.10 -7.48 17.29
CA THR A 151 -5.98 -6.40 16.81
C THR A 151 -6.04 -6.34 15.28
N ILE A 152 -5.09 -6.97 14.59
CA ILE A 152 -5.03 -7.01 13.13
C ILE A 152 -6.06 -8.00 12.58
N THR A 153 -7.07 -7.46 11.90
CA THR A 153 -8.18 -8.22 11.28
C THR A 153 -8.10 -8.23 9.74
N SER A 154 -9.11 -8.79 9.09
CA SER A 154 -9.30 -8.76 7.62
C SER A 154 -9.56 -7.37 7.04
N GLU A 155 -10.00 -6.43 7.88
CA GLU A 155 -10.43 -5.11 7.43
C GLU A 155 -9.25 -4.16 7.18
N HIS A 156 -8.04 -4.53 7.61
CA HIS A 156 -6.89 -3.65 7.53
C HIS A 156 -6.14 -3.79 6.19
N SER A 157 -5.54 -2.68 5.78
CA SER A 157 -4.55 -2.63 4.71
C SER A 157 -3.14 -2.54 5.31
N PHE A 158 -2.15 -3.05 4.57
CA PHE A 158 -0.78 -3.20 5.02
C PHE A 158 0.18 -2.65 3.98
N ILE A 159 1.23 -1.95 4.42
CA ILE A 159 2.44 -1.73 3.62
C ILE A 159 3.57 -2.55 4.26
N PRO A 160 3.88 -3.74 3.73
CA PRO A 160 4.85 -4.62 4.35
C PRO A 160 6.27 -4.42 3.82
N LEU A 161 7.23 -4.39 4.74
CA LEU A 161 8.66 -4.53 4.48
C LEU A 161 9.07 -5.97 4.75
N LEU A 162 9.40 -6.68 3.67
CA LEU A 162 9.70 -8.10 3.69
C LEU A 162 11.21 -8.35 3.62
N LEU A 163 11.68 -9.36 4.35
CA LEU A 163 12.99 -9.95 4.19
C LEU A 163 12.86 -11.20 3.31
N ILE A 164 13.56 -11.20 2.17
CA ILE A 164 13.79 -12.42 1.40
C ILE A 164 14.98 -13.14 2.07
N GLU A 165 14.69 -14.03 3.00
CA GLU A 165 15.70 -14.65 3.87
C GLU A 165 16.60 -15.60 3.08
N GLY A 166 16.01 -16.36 2.16
CA GLY A 166 16.72 -17.24 1.24
C GLY A 166 15.92 -18.49 0.89
N VAL A 167 16.60 -19.60 0.66
CA VAL A 167 15.99 -20.81 0.09
C VAL A 167 16.10 -21.97 1.07
N THR A 168 15.04 -22.75 1.22
CA THR A 168 15.06 -24.06 1.85
C THR A 168 14.80 -25.14 0.81
N ILE A 169 15.68 -26.15 0.77
CA ILE A 169 15.53 -27.32 -0.11
C ILE A 169 15.34 -28.57 0.74
N THR A 170 14.32 -29.34 0.39
CA THR A 170 14.03 -30.68 0.92
C THR A 170 13.89 -31.65 -0.25
N PRO A 171 13.82 -32.98 -0.02
CA PRO A 171 13.59 -33.94 -1.10
C PRO A 171 12.29 -33.69 -1.90
N THR A 172 11.33 -32.97 -1.32
CA THR A 172 9.98 -32.77 -1.87
C THR A 172 9.64 -31.31 -2.14
N SER A 173 10.51 -30.35 -1.79
CA SER A 173 10.20 -28.94 -1.95
C SER A 173 11.43 -28.06 -2.12
N PHE A 174 11.25 -27.02 -2.92
CA PHE A 174 12.11 -25.86 -3.00
C PHE A 174 11.28 -24.65 -2.57
N THR A 175 11.62 -24.03 -1.45
CA THR A 175 10.82 -22.95 -0.86
C THR A 175 11.69 -21.71 -0.67
N ILE A 176 11.25 -20.58 -1.21
CA ILE A 176 11.83 -19.26 -0.89
C ILE A 176 11.16 -18.77 0.39
N ASN A 177 11.96 -18.55 1.43
CA ASN A 177 11.47 -18.11 2.74
C ASN A 177 11.37 -16.59 2.76
N ILE A 178 10.18 -16.08 3.08
CA ILE A 178 9.88 -14.64 3.13
C ILE A 178 9.32 -14.30 4.52
N LYS A 179 9.90 -13.30 5.15
CA LYS A 179 9.54 -12.85 6.51
C LYS A 179 9.08 -11.40 6.50
N VAL A 180 8.12 -11.07 7.35
CA VAL A 180 7.79 -9.67 7.65
C VAL A 180 8.77 -9.17 8.70
N ILE A 181 9.41 -8.04 8.44
CA ILE A 181 10.29 -7.37 9.42
C ILE A 181 9.61 -6.12 9.98
N GLN A 182 8.81 -5.46 9.15
CA GLN A 182 8.07 -4.28 9.54
C GLN A 182 6.82 -4.15 8.67
N MET A 183 5.73 -3.64 9.22
CA MET A 183 4.53 -3.30 8.44
C MET A 183 3.81 -2.10 9.03
N MET A 184 3.33 -1.22 8.15
CA MET A 184 2.34 -0.20 8.50
C MET A 184 0.95 -0.82 8.32
N VAL A 185 0.07 -0.64 9.29
CA VAL A 185 -1.32 -1.09 9.28
C VAL A 185 -2.19 0.17 9.27
N TYR A 186 -3.23 0.20 8.44
CA TYR A 186 -4.20 1.29 8.46
C TYR A 186 -5.54 0.79 7.95
N GLU A 187 -6.61 1.46 8.36
CA GLU A 187 -7.94 1.18 7.82
C GLU A 187 -8.00 1.71 6.37
N PRO A 188 -8.41 0.88 5.40
CA PRO A 188 -8.67 1.40 4.07
C PRO A 188 -9.77 2.46 4.19
N ILE A 189 -9.50 3.66 3.69
CA ILE A 189 -10.53 4.68 3.53
C ILE A 189 -11.65 4.01 2.73
N SER A 190 -12.82 3.82 3.37
CA SER A 190 -13.97 3.22 2.72
C SER A 190 -14.18 3.93 1.38
N LYS A 191 -14.25 3.16 0.28
CA LYS A 191 -14.61 3.72 -1.02
C LYS A 191 -16.08 4.21 -1.05
N ASP A 192 -16.84 3.93 0.00
CA ASP A 192 -18.24 4.31 0.19
C ASP A 192 -18.38 5.50 1.16
N ILE A 193 -17.58 6.56 0.99
CA ILE A 193 -17.97 7.86 1.57
C ILE A 193 -19.07 8.44 0.67
N VAL A 194 -20.28 7.92 0.81
CA VAL A 194 -21.49 8.65 0.44
C VAL A 194 -21.77 9.60 1.61
N PHE A 195 -21.45 10.89 1.45
CA PHE A 195 -21.97 11.89 2.37
C PHE A 195 -23.49 11.94 2.20
N LEU A 196 -24.23 11.33 3.13
CA LEU A 196 -25.66 11.61 3.28
C LEU A 196 -25.77 13.04 3.83
N ILE A 197 -26.10 13.99 2.97
CA ILE A 197 -26.60 15.28 3.42
C ILE A 197 -28.08 15.05 3.76
N ASP A 198 -28.41 15.07 5.06
CA ASP A 198 -29.80 15.15 5.49
C ASP A 198 -30.30 16.56 5.18
N THR A 199 -31.21 16.70 4.21
CA THR A 199 -31.68 18.00 3.70
C THR A 199 -32.80 18.62 4.53
N ASN A 200 -32.98 18.23 5.79
CA ASN A 200 -34.07 18.72 6.62
C ASN A 200 -33.60 19.45 7.89
N ASP A 201 -32.81 20.51 7.74
CA ASP A 201 -32.71 21.54 8.78
C ASP A 201 -33.09 22.93 8.24
N PRO A 202 -34.29 23.43 8.53
CA PRO A 202 -34.79 24.69 8.02
C PRO A 202 -34.40 25.85 8.94
N THR A 203 -33.12 26.07 9.23
CA THR A 203 -32.70 27.33 9.86
C THR A 203 -31.28 27.75 9.49
N LEU A 204 -31.12 28.61 8.48
CA LEU A 204 -30.08 29.65 8.54
C LEU A 204 -30.39 30.84 7.62
N PRO A 205 -30.21 32.10 8.08
CA PRO A 205 -30.81 33.29 7.48
C PRO A 205 -29.91 34.00 6.46
N ASN A 206 -30.56 34.76 5.57
CA ASN A 206 -29.97 35.58 4.50
C ASN A 206 -29.13 36.79 4.97
N SER A 207 -28.07 37.05 4.18
CA SER A 207 -27.53 38.35 3.70
C SER A 207 -26.64 39.26 4.59
N ILE A 208 -25.47 39.69 4.07
CA ILE A 208 -25.09 41.03 3.53
C ILE A 208 -23.54 41.20 3.42
N ASP A 209 -23.12 41.97 2.40
CA ASP A 209 -21.78 42.26 1.85
C ASP A 209 -20.80 43.20 2.64
N THR A 210 -19.51 43.06 2.29
CA THR A 210 -18.39 44.04 2.03
C THR A 210 -17.58 44.84 3.10
N GLU A 211 -16.23 44.77 2.89
CA GLU A 211 -15.13 45.78 3.04
C GLU A 211 -14.65 46.22 4.46
N GLU A 212 -13.36 46.43 4.82
CA GLU A 212 -12.01 46.29 4.23
C GLU A 212 -10.90 46.51 5.34
N THR A 213 -9.65 46.08 5.06
CA THR A 213 -8.30 46.56 5.50
C THR A 213 -7.64 46.28 6.90
N PHE A 214 -6.30 46.40 6.94
CA PHE A 214 -5.26 45.53 7.54
C PHE A 214 -4.18 46.33 8.32
N SER A 215 -3.56 45.76 9.38
CA SER A 215 -2.14 45.99 9.79
C SER A 215 -1.74 45.08 10.97
N GLY A 216 -0.55 44.46 10.93
CA GLY A 216 -0.07 43.47 11.93
C GLY A 216 1.23 43.80 12.68
N SER A 217 1.69 42.86 13.54
CA SER A 217 3.09 42.51 13.88
C SER A 217 3.17 41.46 15.01
N GLU A 218 4.23 40.62 14.97
CA GLU A 218 4.67 39.49 15.85
C GLU A 218 4.87 39.90 17.35
N ASP A 219 4.92 39.09 18.44
CA ASP A 219 5.54 37.79 18.77
C ASP A 219 4.96 37.15 20.09
N VAL A 220 4.98 35.81 20.18
CA VAL A 220 5.10 34.84 21.33
C VAL A 220 4.40 35.07 22.70
N TYR A 221 3.55 34.12 23.17
CA TYR A 221 3.59 33.32 24.44
C TYR A 221 2.35 32.39 24.57
N GLU A 222 2.52 31.22 25.22
CA GLU A 222 1.52 30.13 25.43
C GLU A 222 0.38 30.48 26.41
N GLU A 223 -0.87 30.12 26.09
CA GLU A 223 -1.72 29.11 26.79
C GLU A 223 -3.21 29.18 26.32
N LYS A 224 -3.72 28.00 25.93
CA LYS A 224 -5.08 27.42 26.00
C LYS A 224 -6.34 28.09 25.42
N ASP A 225 -7.01 27.24 24.63
CA ASP A 225 -8.43 27.00 24.39
C ASP A 225 -9.33 28.03 23.67
N ASP A 226 -10.14 27.42 22.80
CA ASP A 226 -11.38 27.84 22.16
C ASP A 226 -11.36 28.65 20.83
N GLN A 227 -11.58 27.85 19.77
CA GLN A 227 -12.54 28.03 18.66
C GLN A 227 -12.30 29.12 17.60
N ASN A 228 -12.46 28.68 16.34
CA ASN A 228 -12.54 29.43 15.06
C ASN A 228 -11.25 30.02 14.47
N ILE A 229 -10.62 29.23 13.58
CA ILE A 229 -9.68 29.73 12.56
C ILE A 229 -10.15 29.25 11.19
N LEU A 230 -10.81 30.12 10.42
CA LEU A 230 -10.83 30.09 8.96
C LEU A 230 -11.15 31.51 8.49
N ASN A 231 -10.12 32.26 8.10
CA ASN A 231 -10.26 33.26 7.04
C ASN A 231 -8.91 33.51 6.32
N ASP A 232 -9.06 33.58 5.01
CA ASP A 232 -8.19 33.81 3.86
C ASP A 232 -6.74 34.33 3.99
N ILE A 233 -5.83 33.65 3.25
CA ILE A 233 -4.62 34.23 2.67
C ILE A 233 -4.72 34.08 1.15
N SER A 234 -4.76 35.21 0.43
CA SER A 234 -4.45 35.28 -1.00
C SER A 234 -2.99 35.70 -1.17
N LEU A 235 -2.21 34.94 -1.94
CA LEU A 235 -0.83 35.29 -2.32
C LEU A 235 -0.80 35.78 -3.77
N HIS A 236 -0.53 37.07 -3.93
CA HIS A 236 -0.24 37.69 -5.21
C HIS A 236 1.20 37.35 -5.61
N ILE A 237 1.36 36.76 -6.80
CA ILE A 237 2.65 36.47 -7.43
C ILE A 237 3.18 37.78 -8.03
N SER A 238 4.45 38.10 -7.81
CA SER A 238 5.17 39.12 -8.58
C SER A 238 6.56 38.62 -8.98
N ASP A 239 6.76 38.69 -10.29
CA ASP A 239 8.00 38.76 -11.07
C ASP A 239 8.80 37.51 -11.51
N PRO A 240 9.40 37.60 -12.72
CA PRO A 240 9.59 36.49 -13.63
C PRO A 240 11.08 36.29 -13.92
N ASN A 241 11.79 35.52 -13.10
CA ASN A 241 13.03 34.80 -13.47
C ASN A 241 13.77 34.26 -12.24
N VAL A 242 13.18 33.27 -11.56
CA VAL A 242 13.97 32.29 -10.79
C VAL A 242 13.27 30.94 -10.93
N LEU A 243 13.87 30.01 -11.68
CA LEU A 243 13.44 28.61 -11.70
C LEU A 243 13.81 27.98 -10.35
N VAL A 244 12.89 28.06 -9.39
CA VAL A 244 12.98 27.31 -8.13
C VAL A 244 12.45 25.91 -8.38
N LEU A 245 13.30 24.90 -8.22
CA LEU A 245 12.91 23.49 -8.23
C LEU A 245 11.98 23.24 -7.02
N LYS A 246 10.67 23.14 -7.27
CA LYS A 246 9.69 22.72 -6.25
C LYS A 246 10.06 21.33 -5.75
N LYS A 247 10.03 21.12 -4.44
CA LYS A 247 10.24 19.79 -3.86
C LYS A 247 9.08 18.88 -4.29
N ALA A 248 9.35 17.60 -4.48
CA ALA A 248 8.36 16.65 -5.01
C ALA A 248 7.04 16.64 -4.22
N THR A 249 7.09 16.89 -2.91
CA THR A 249 5.92 17.03 -2.02
C THR A 249 4.96 18.15 -2.44
N ASP A 250 5.49 19.27 -2.91
CA ASP A 250 4.68 20.45 -3.26
C ASP A 250 3.90 20.21 -4.56
N VAL A 251 4.47 19.42 -5.48
CA VAL A 251 3.83 19.01 -6.73
C VAL A 251 2.61 18.11 -6.49
N TYR A 252 2.66 17.25 -5.47
CA TYR A 252 1.51 16.38 -5.12
C TYR A 252 0.36 17.18 -4.51
N TYR A 253 0.65 18.14 -3.63
CA TYR A 253 -0.35 19.01 -3.03
C TYR A 253 -1.03 19.93 -4.07
N GLU A 254 -0.29 20.41 -5.07
CA GLU A 254 -0.85 21.20 -6.16
C GLU A 254 -1.82 20.40 -7.02
N ARG A 255 -1.44 19.18 -7.43
CA ARG A 255 -2.33 18.28 -8.17
C ARG A 255 -3.58 17.91 -7.38
N TYR A 256 -3.43 17.69 -6.07
CA TYR A 256 -4.57 17.42 -5.18
C TYR A 256 -5.51 18.63 -5.08
N LYS A 257 -4.97 19.84 -4.91
CA LYS A 257 -5.74 21.09 -4.87
C LYS A 257 -6.50 21.33 -6.19
N GLU A 258 -5.85 21.07 -7.33
CA GLU A 258 -6.45 21.20 -8.65
C GLU A 258 -7.59 20.19 -8.86
N ALA A 259 -7.38 18.92 -8.47
CA ALA A 259 -8.42 17.89 -8.53
C ALA A 259 -9.64 18.26 -7.66
N LEU A 260 -9.41 18.81 -6.46
CA LEU A 260 -10.47 19.25 -5.56
C LEU A 260 -11.25 20.45 -6.11
N LEU A 261 -10.55 21.40 -6.74
CA LEU A 261 -11.18 22.53 -7.43
C LEU A 261 -12.03 22.07 -8.61
N ASN A 262 -11.52 21.13 -9.41
CA ASN A 262 -12.27 20.55 -10.52
C ASN A 262 -13.53 19.82 -10.04
N ALA A 263 -13.43 19.03 -8.96
CA ALA A 263 -14.59 18.37 -8.36
C ALA A 263 -15.65 19.37 -7.88
N ARG A 264 -15.24 20.49 -7.26
CA ARG A 264 -16.16 21.57 -6.85
C ARG A 264 -16.84 22.22 -8.04
N LYS A 265 -16.10 22.44 -9.13
CA LYS A 265 -16.65 23.01 -10.36
C LYS A 265 -17.67 22.07 -11.01
N LEU A 266 -17.32 20.80 -11.20
CA LEU A 266 -18.23 19.78 -11.75
C LEU A 266 -19.50 19.64 -10.91
N LYS A 267 -19.37 19.72 -9.57
CA LYS A 267 -20.52 19.71 -8.68
C LYS A 267 -21.44 20.91 -8.92
N LYS A 268 -20.87 22.11 -9.06
CA LYS A 268 -21.64 23.32 -9.38
C LYS A 268 -22.32 23.19 -10.74
N ASP A 269 -21.59 22.76 -11.76
CA ASP A 269 -22.10 22.61 -13.12
C ASP A 269 -23.25 21.58 -13.16
N ALA A 270 -23.15 20.48 -12.41
CA ALA A 270 -24.22 19.48 -12.28
C ALA A 270 -25.47 20.04 -11.59
N MET A 271 -25.30 20.84 -10.52
CA MET A 271 -26.41 21.51 -9.86
C MET A 271 -27.10 22.51 -10.79
N ASP A 272 -26.33 23.31 -11.53
CA ASP A 272 -26.86 24.29 -12.47
C ASP A 272 -27.62 23.60 -13.61
N ALA A 273 -27.10 22.50 -14.14
CA ALA A 273 -27.77 21.69 -15.15
C ALA A 273 -29.09 21.09 -14.63
N HIS A 274 -29.10 20.61 -13.39
CA HIS A 274 -30.31 20.08 -12.76
C HIS A 274 -31.37 21.17 -12.55
N LEU A 275 -30.97 22.35 -12.07
CA LEU A 275 -31.87 23.49 -11.91
C LEU A 275 -32.46 23.94 -13.24
N ASN A 276 -31.67 23.96 -14.31
CA ASN A 276 -32.17 24.25 -15.65
C ASN A 276 -33.19 23.21 -16.11
N ALA A 277 -32.92 21.91 -15.92
CA ALA A 277 -33.87 20.85 -16.24
C ALA A 277 -35.19 21.01 -15.49
N LEU A 278 -35.15 21.37 -14.19
CA LEU A 278 -36.35 21.67 -13.40
C LEU A 278 -37.08 22.90 -13.93
N GLN A 279 -36.37 23.98 -14.26
CA GLN A 279 -36.97 25.19 -14.84
C GLN A 279 -37.68 24.88 -16.16
N ILE A 280 -37.08 24.06 -17.03
CA ILE A 280 -37.71 23.61 -18.28
C ILE A 280 -38.94 22.76 -17.96
N LYS A 281 -38.84 21.79 -17.05
CA LYS A 281 -39.97 20.94 -16.63
C LYS A 281 -41.14 21.80 -16.16
N THR A 282 -40.89 22.76 -15.28
CA THR A 282 -41.92 23.66 -14.73
C THR A 282 -42.48 24.61 -15.79
N SER A 283 -41.65 25.11 -16.71
CA SER A 283 -42.09 26.06 -17.74
C SER A 283 -42.98 25.42 -18.81
N TYR A 284 -42.81 24.12 -19.06
CA TYR A 284 -43.55 23.37 -20.09
C TYR A 284 -44.48 22.29 -19.52
N ASP A 285 -44.64 22.23 -18.19
CA ASP A 285 -45.48 21.28 -17.45
C ASP A 285 -45.27 19.81 -17.89
N LEU A 286 -44.01 19.40 -17.94
CA LEU A 286 -43.61 18.08 -18.44
C LEU A 286 -43.74 17.00 -17.34
N GLU A 287 -44.17 15.81 -17.73
CA GLU A 287 -44.20 14.61 -16.86
C GLU A 287 -42.79 14.13 -16.50
N ASP A 288 -42.67 13.34 -15.43
CA ASP A 288 -41.39 12.76 -15.00
C ASP A 288 -40.86 11.74 -16.02
N ILE A 289 -39.62 11.93 -16.43
CA ILE A 289 -38.92 11.04 -17.36
C ILE A 289 -37.67 10.52 -16.65
N GLU A 290 -37.57 9.20 -16.46
CA GLU A 290 -36.36 8.56 -16.00
C GLU A 290 -35.35 8.47 -17.16
N VAL A 291 -34.25 9.22 -17.05
CA VAL A 291 -33.14 9.10 -17.98
C VAL A 291 -32.19 8.03 -17.43
N PRO A 292 -31.98 6.91 -18.15
CA PRO A 292 -31.06 5.86 -17.70
C PRO A 292 -29.64 6.39 -17.60
N TYR A 293 -28.92 6.02 -16.54
CA TYR A 293 -27.49 6.30 -16.40
C TYR A 293 -26.69 5.42 -17.37
N ASP A 294 -25.87 6.03 -18.22
CA ASP A 294 -24.91 5.30 -19.06
C ASP A 294 -23.78 4.76 -18.16
N GLU A 295 -23.78 3.45 -17.92
CA GLU A 295 -22.65 2.74 -17.34
C GLU A 295 -21.63 2.45 -18.46
N HIS A 296 -20.52 3.19 -18.47
CA HIS A 296 -19.33 2.92 -19.30
C HIS A 296 -18.11 2.71 -18.41
#